data_AF-A0A0B7FZN7-F1
#
_entry.id   AF-A0A0B7FZN7-F1
#
_cell.length_a   1.000
_cell.length_b   1.000
_cell.length_c   1.000
_cell.angle_alpha   90.00
_cell.angle_beta   90.00
_cell.angle_gamma   90.00
#
_symmetry.space_group_name_H-M   'P 1'
#
loop_
_entity.id
_entity.type
_entity.pdbx_description
1 polymer ?
#
loop_
_entity_poly.entity_id
_entity_poly.type
_entity_poly.pdbx_seq_one_letter_code
_entity_poly.pdbx_strand_id
1 'polypeptide(L)'
;MVFPLCWTSPAPPFTPLGGSPAISLTQDLSPEQSNVDVLILQCNDVYNVLYTLYIDVFVGPEPRKMDVTCSEDEPAVIARNILVFTLLYETAPIDQIWNIYYHFKIDEPTSTLLTAHSRKLADASISLEAWSQCPYYSFIKIVNQDTLDKVHKIWSKYADFLEIPDQALQEIKSKQAELANTMLNTTGTGQNVRVSRSTTLVWPKSATVVSDEFKRFWRTGTTNKTPSNEDKLNPTWVYSSHPDEFSVYPTSFPEVFHLVEAFLPDKRDLRRRLSSRLDKARQQFKLGCESFQASLGAKKLTLRFYTGDALHFALALQSKSESNTLYAGPWNTKPIDLSYHFSSSPPERFDIIDATRFIDTRGVWNLILAAQPLLASTSSILYTEAHSRSDQQATMTFYERICSDLPTFSLISGLVPRAFISEFGSQSNAHELNIFDADEHDQRVAWVSADPCPPEVPLGVKFSVTDIADAIFIFIEGCISSMIARNTSNLFPSPMSALGPGWHIIEKQ
;
A
#
# COMPACT_ATOMS: atom_id res chain seq x y z
N MET A 1 32.05 2.39 13.30
CA MET A 1 31.35 2.40 12.00
C MET A 1 30.53 3.67 11.93
N VAL A 2 30.91 4.59 11.04
CA VAL A 2 30.16 5.81 10.78
C VAL A 2 29.14 5.44 9.71
N PHE A 3 27.87 5.30 10.08
CA PHE A 3 26.80 5.24 9.09
C PHE A 3 26.85 6.55 8.30
N PRO A 4 26.88 6.53 6.95
CA PRO A 4 26.77 7.76 6.20
C PRO A 4 25.48 8.48 6.62
N LEU A 5 25.63 9.76 6.99
CA LEU A 5 24.50 10.68 7.17
C LEU A 5 23.77 10.80 5.83
N CYS A 6 22.84 9.89 5.55
CA CYS A 6 21.85 10.11 4.51
C CYS A 6 20.92 11.21 5.01
N TRP A 7 21.15 12.42 4.50
CA TRP A 7 20.17 13.49 4.58
C TRP A 7 18.85 12.95 4.05
N THR A 8 17.77 13.15 4.81
CA THR A 8 16.42 12.85 4.34
C THR A 8 16.22 13.62 3.04
N SER A 9 16.12 12.88 1.93
CA SER A 9 15.49 13.38 0.70
C SER A 9 14.23 14.17 1.10
N PRO A 10 13.84 15.25 0.40
CA PRO A 10 12.55 15.89 0.64
C PRO A 10 11.49 14.80 0.81
N ALA A 11 10.71 14.91 1.89
CA ALA A 11 9.75 13.88 2.25
C ALA A 11 8.87 13.59 1.01
N PRO A 12 8.64 12.30 0.67
CA PRO A 12 7.94 11.94 -0.55
C PRO A 12 6.53 12.56 -0.54
N PRO A 13 5.95 12.93 -1.69
CA PRO A 13 4.59 13.47 -1.72
C PRO A 13 3.58 12.53 -1.07
N PHE A 14 2.50 13.10 -0.53
CA PHE A 14 1.42 12.34 0.08
C PHE A 14 0.81 11.38 -0.94
N THR A 15 0.82 10.08 -0.64
CA THR A 15 0.29 9.03 -1.53
C THR A 15 -0.99 8.44 -0.92
N PRO A 16 -2.15 9.08 -1.13
CA PRO A 16 -3.42 8.66 -0.52
C PRO A 16 -4.01 7.39 -1.12
N LEU A 17 -3.61 7.01 -2.33
CA LEU A 17 -4.15 5.83 -3.03
C LEU A 17 -3.03 4.85 -3.32
N GLY A 18 -3.35 3.56 -3.27
CA GLY A 18 -2.48 2.54 -3.83
C GLY A 18 -2.30 2.72 -5.34
N GLY A 19 -1.17 2.26 -5.86
CA GLY A 19 -0.89 2.31 -7.29
C GLY A 19 -0.93 0.95 -7.99
N SER A 20 -1.53 -0.06 -7.36
CA SER A 20 -1.66 -1.43 -7.89
C SER A 20 -3.11 -1.89 -7.72
N PRO A 21 -3.69 -2.67 -8.65
CA PRO A 21 -5.00 -3.26 -8.47
C PRO A 21 -5.10 -4.10 -7.19
N ALA A 22 -6.28 -4.14 -6.59
CA ALA A 22 -6.53 -4.87 -5.37
C ALA A 22 -6.19 -6.35 -5.47
N ILE A 23 -5.80 -6.92 -4.34
CA ILE A 23 -5.51 -8.34 -4.19
C ILE A 23 -6.42 -8.94 -3.12
N SER A 24 -6.75 -10.21 -3.28
CA SER A 24 -7.37 -10.94 -2.18
C SER A 24 -6.26 -11.44 -1.27
N LEU A 25 -6.24 -10.94 -0.03
CA LEU A 25 -5.29 -11.35 0.98
C LEU A 25 -5.48 -12.84 1.32
N THR A 26 -6.69 -13.39 1.15
CA THR A 26 -7.03 -14.78 1.45
C THR A 26 -6.91 -15.72 0.25
N GLN A 27 -6.43 -15.26 -0.92
CA GLN A 27 -6.44 -16.05 -2.17
C GLN A 27 -5.73 -17.42 -2.08
N ASP A 28 -4.74 -17.54 -1.20
CA ASP A 28 -3.93 -18.75 -1.04
C ASP A 28 -4.26 -19.54 0.23
N LEU A 29 -5.28 -19.12 0.99
CA LEU A 29 -5.75 -19.84 2.17
C LEU A 29 -6.73 -20.96 1.83
N SER A 30 -6.82 -21.93 2.75
CA SER A 30 -7.86 -22.95 2.69
C SER A 30 -9.26 -22.32 2.85
N PRO A 31 -10.24 -22.69 2.00
CA PRO A 31 -11.63 -22.28 2.14
C PRO A 31 -12.30 -22.73 3.45
N GLU A 32 -11.75 -23.73 4.13
CA GLU A 32 -12.25 -24.30 5.38
C GLU A 32 -11.76 -23.55 6.63
N GLN A 33 -10.70 -22.75 6.51
CA GLN A 33 -10.13 -22.01 7.64
C GLN A 33 -11.08 -20.90 8.14
N SER A 34 -11.74 -21.10 9.28
CA SER A 34 -12.80 -20.20 9.74
C SER A 34 -12.33 -18.85 10.27
N ASN A 35 -11.08 -18.76 10.72
CA ASN A 35 -10.47 -17.56 11.31
C ASN A 35 -9.14 -17.28 10.63
N VAL A 36 -8.88 -16.01 10.35
CA VAL A 36 -7.64 -15.56 9.70
C VAL A 36 -7.12 -14.30 10.37
N ASP A 37 -5.87 -14.37 10.78
CA ASP A 37 -5.13 -13.24 11.34
C ASP A 37 -4.20 -12.69 10.26
N VAL A 38 -4.35 -11.41 9.91
CA VAL A 38 -3.62 -10.74 8.83
C VAL A 38 -2.78 -9.61 9.39
N LEU A 39 -1.51 -9.53 9.00
CA LEU A 39 -0.66 -8.36 9.19
C LEU A 39 -0.41 -7.69 7.84
N ILE A 40 -0.73 -6.41 7.71
CA ILE A 40 -0.41 -5.61 6.52
C ILE A 40 0.62 -4.55 6.91
N LEU A 41 1.84 -4.72 6.40
CA LEU A 41 2.94 -3.78 6.56
C LEU A 41 2.91 -2.77 5.41
N GLN A 42 2.63 -1.50 5.73
CA GLN A 42 2.24 -0.47 4.76
C GLN A 42 0.90 -0.78 4.10
N CYS A 43 -0.16 -0.66 4.90
CA CYS A 43 -1.50 -0.99 4.46
C CYS A 43 -2.01 -0.13 3.31
N ASN A 44 -1.40 1.02 3.05
CA ASN A 44 -1.86 1.98 2.07
C ASN A 44 -3.36 2.23 2.32
N ASP A 45 -4.19 1.99 1.33
CA ASP A 45 -5.57 2.41 1.32
C ASP A 45 -6.54 1.22 1.59
N VAL A 46 -7.85 1.46 1.70
CA VAL A 46 -8.86 0.44 2.06
C VAL A 46 -9.04 -0.70 1.05
N TYR A 47 -8.55 -0.58 -0.20
CA TYR A 47 -8.96 -1.47 -1.30
C TYR A 47 -8.69 -2.95 -1.04
N ASN A 48 -7.54 -3.32 -0.47
CA ASN A 48 -7.20 -4.73 -0.26
C ASN A 48 -8.14 -5.40 0.74
N VAL A 49 -8.48 -4.70 1.83
CA VAL A 49 -9.42 -5.20 2.82
C VAL A 49 -10.82 -5.33 2.21
N LEU A 50 -11.33 -4.28 1.55
CA LEU A 50 -12.66 -4.31 0.95
C LEU A 50 -12.77 -5.37 -0.17
N TYR A 51 -11.75 -5.48 -1.01
CA TYR A 51 -11.73 -6.46 -2.10
C TYR A 51 -11.64 -7.89 -1.57
N THR A 52 -10.80 -8.13 -0.56
CA THR A 52 -10.70 -9.43 0.12
C THR A 52 -12.06 -9.85 0.67
N LEU A 53 -12.74 -8.97 1.41
CA LEU A 53 -14.05 -9.28 1.99
C LEU A 53 -15.12 -9.58 0.93
N TYR A 54 -15.04 -8.92 -0.23
CA TYR A 54 -15.96 -9.15 -1.34
C TYR A 54 -15.72 -10.49 -2.05
N ILE A 55 -14.45 -10.86 -2.28
CA ILE A 55 -14.09 -12.01 -3.11
C ILE A 55 -13.75 -13.27 -2.32
N ASP A 56 -13.73 -13.20 -0.98
CA ASP A 56 -13.34 -14.31 -0.11
C ASP A 56 -14.15 -15.58 -0.43
N VAL A 57 -13.43 -16.70 -0.58
CA VAL A 57 -14.01 -18.01 -0.86
C VAL A 57 -13.99 -18.79 0.44
N PHE A 58 -15.08 -18.71 1.22
CA PHE A 58 -15.26 -19.42 2.48
C PHE A 58 -16.47 -20.36 2.40
N VAL A 59 -16.31 -21.60 2.88
CA VAL A 59 -17.32 -22.67 2.74
C VAL A 59 -18.34 -22.70 3.89
N GLY A 60 -18.16 -21.88 4.94
CA GLY A 60 -19.08 -21.83 6.08
C GLY A 60 -20.32 -20.94 5.88
N PRO A 61 -21.27 -20.98 6.83
CA PRO A 61 -22.57 -20.30 6.72
C PRO A 61 -22.51 -18.78 6.96
N GLU A 62 -21.42 -18.27 7.53
CA GLU A 62 -21.20 -16.86 7.86
C GLU A 62 -19.89 -16.38 7.24
N PRO A 63 -19.66 -15.06 7.08
CA PRO A 63 -18.37 -14.55 6.65
C PRO A 63 -17.21 -15.08 7.53
N ARG A 64 -16.06 -15.34 6.90
CA ARG A 64 -14.83 -15.72 7.59
C ARG A 64 -14.46 -14.68 8.64
N LYS A 65 -14.06 -15.12 9.84
CA LYS A 65 -13.56 -14.19 10.87
C LYS A 65 -12.17 -13.69 10.47
N MET A 66 -11.98 -12.38 10.53
CA MET A 66 -10.74 -11.72 10.15
C MET A 66 -10.31 -10.69 11.19
N ASP A 67 -9.09 -10.81 11.70
CA ASP A 67 -8.41 -9.78 12.51
C ASP A 67 -7.24 -9.24 11.69
N VAL A 68 -7.36 -8.00 11.21
CA VAL A 68 -6.38 -7.35 10.34
C VAL A 68 -5.62 -6.30 11.14
N THR A 69 -4.32 -6.50 11.31
CA THR A 69 -3.40 -5.52 11.89
C THR A 69 -2.66 -4.79 10.77
N CYS A 70 -2.81 -3.48 10.72
CA CYS A 70 -2.26 -2.62 9.68
C CYS A 70 -1.25 -1.64 10.28
N SER A 71 -0.09 -1.50 9.63
CA SER A 71 0.83 -0.39 9.87
C SER A 71 0.93 0.53 8.66
N GLU A 72 1.16 1.80 8.92
CA GLU A 72 1.44 2.80 7.90
C GLU A 72 2.34 3.90 8.47
N ASP A 73 3.27 4.44 7.69
CA ASP A 73 4.12 5.53 8.17
C ASP A 73 3.40 6.88 8.13
N GLU A 74 2.49 7.06 7.17
CA GLU A 74 1.67 8.25 6.97
C GLU A 74 0.34 8.19 7.76
N PRO A 75 0.17 8.96 8.86
CA PRO A 75 -1.06 8.98 9.64
C PRO A 75 -2.30 9.43 8.86
N ALA A 76 -2.18 10.28 7.83
CA ALA A 76 -3.35 10.67 7.05
C ALA A 76 -3.94 9.51 6.23
N VAL A 77 -3.13 8.52 5.87
CA VAL A 77 -3.63 7.29 5.24
C VAL A 77 -4.49 6.51 6.23
N ILE A 78 -4.00 6.29 7.45
CA ILE A 78 -4.78 5.63 8.53
C ILE A 78 -6.07 6.42 8.85
N ALA A 79 -5.96 7.75 8.98
CA ALA A 79 -7.10 8.63 9.26
C ALA A 79 -8.19 8.50 8.19
N ARG A 80 -7.81 8.42 6.91
CA ARG A 80 -8.73 8.21 5.78
C ARG A 80 -9.36 6.82 5.78
N ASN A 81 -8.59 5.78 6.09
CA ASN A 81 -9.09 4.40 6.13
C ASN A 81 -10.14 4.24 7.25
N ILE A 82 -9.83 4.68 8.46
CA ILE A 82 -10.77 4.65 9.59
C ILE A 82 -12.01 5.51 9.30
N LEU A 83 -11.85 6.68 8.67
CA LEU A 83 -12.97 7.53 8.24
C LEU A 83 -13.96 6.75 7.36
N VAL A 84 -13.47 6.04 6.33
CA VAL A 84 -14.33 5.21 5.47
C VAL A 84 -15.02 4.09 6.26
N PHE A 85 -14.27 3.34 7.07
CA PHE A 85 -14.83 2.22 7.82
C PHE A 85 -15.88 2.64 8.85
N THR A 86 -15.70 3.80 9.50
CA THR A 86 -16.66 4.35 10.45
C THR A 86 -17.88 4.96 9.77
N LEU A 87 -17.74 5.59 8.60
CA LEU A 87 -18.87 6.01 7.77
C LEU A 87 -19.72 4.81 7.29
N LEU A 88 -19.07 3.70 6.92
CA LEU A 88 -19.75 2.46 6.55
C LEU A 88 -20.49 1.84 7.74
N TYR A 89 -19.90 1.89 8.94
CA TYR A 89 -20.56 1.48 10.18
C TYR A 89 -21.81 2.32 10.48
N GLU A 90 -21.76 3.63 10.28
CA GLU A 90 -22.93 4.53 10.40
C GLU A 90 -23.89 4.43 9.20
N THR A 91 -23.67 3.51 8.26
CA THR A 91 -24.49 3.29 7.06
C THR A 91 -24.65 4.53 6.18
N ALA A 92 -23.62 5.38 6.13
CA ALA A 92 -23.61 6.55 5.26
C ALA A 92 -23.73 6.14 3.77
N PRO A 93 -24.28 7.00 2.89
CA PRO A 93 -24.45 6.67 1.48
C PRO A 93 -23.12 6.35 0.80
N ILE A 94 -22.99 5.14 0.22
CA ILE A 94 -21.74 4.66 -0.41
C ILE A 94 -21.23 5.64 -1.49
N ASP A 95 -22.12 6.28 -2.23
CA ASP A 95 -21.74 7.30 -3.24
C ASP A 95 -21.06 8.52 -2.61
N GLN A 96 -21.47 8.94 -1.41
CA GLN A 96 -20.80 10.03 -0.69
C GLN A 96 -19.46 9.57 -0.13
N ILE A 97 -19.36 8.33 0.38
CA ILE A 97 -18.10 7.74 0.84
C ILE A 97 -17.09 7.65 -0.33
N TRP A 98 -17.55 7.25 -1.53
CA TRP A 98 -16.72 7.28 -2.74
C TRP A 98 -16.20 8.68 -3.04
N ASN A 99 -17.06 9.70 -2.98
CA ASN A 99 -16.66 11.08 -3.25
C ASN A 99 -15.65 11.58 -2.21
N ILE A 100 -15.87 11.30 -0.91
CA ILE A 100 -14.93 11.61 0.18
C ILE A 100 -13.57 10.96 -0.07
N TYR A 101 -13.55 9.70 -0.50
CA TYR A 101 -12.28 8.98 -0.58
C TYR A 101 -11.51 9.24 -1.88
N TYR A 102 -12.21 9.34 -3.02
CA TYR A 102 -11.61 9.34 -4.35
C TYR A 102 -11.70 10.68 -5.09
N HIS A 103 -12.39 11.71 -4.61
CA HIS A 103 -12.48 13.02 -5.29
C HIS A 103 -11.70 14.11 -4.58
N PHE A 104 -10.96 14.93 -5.34
CA PHE A 104 -10.31 16.14 -4.82
C PHE A 104 -11.32 17.21 -4.43
N LYS A 105 -12.51 17.19 -5.05
CA LYS A 105 -13.59 18.15 -4.85
C LYS A 105 -14.89 17.43 -4.59
N ILE A 106 -15.68 17.94 -3.67
CA ILE A 106 -16.93 17.30 -3.20
C ILE A 106 -18.06 18.33 -3.12
N ASP A 107 -19.29 17.86 -3.27
CA ASP A 107 -20.49 18.69 -3.16
C ASP A 107 -20.80 19.07 -1.70
N GLU A 108 -21.66 20.08 -1.52
CA GLU A 108 -22.03 20.59 -0.20
C GLU A 108 -22.56 19.52 0.77
N PRO A 109 -23.47 18.60 0.37
CA PRO A 109 -23.94 17.54 1.24
C PRO A 109 -22.80 16.60 1.68
N THR A 110 -21.91 16.22 0.75
CA THR A 110 -20.77 15.36 1.05
C THR A 110 -19.77 16.06 1.98
N SER A 111 -19.51 17.35 1.76
CA SER A 111 -18.67 18.16 2.64
C SER A 111 -19.25 18.27 4.05
N THR A 112 -20.56 18.44 4.17
CA THR A 112 -21.26 18.50 5.47
C THR A 112 -21.14 17.18 6.22
N LEU A 113 -21.35 16.05 5.53
CA LEU A 113 -21.15 14.70 6.09
C LEU A 113 -19.72 14.53 6.59
N LEU A 114 -18.72 14.87 5.75
CA LEU A 114 -17.31 14.74 6.08
C LEU A 114 -16.93 15.54 7.32
N THR A 115 -17.33 16.82 7.38
CA THR A 115 -17.07 17.70 8.51
C THR A 115 -17.72 17.18 9.80
N ALA A 116 -19.00 16.82 9.75
CA ALA A 116 -19.72 16.32 10.92
C ALA A 116 -19.14 14.99 11.44
N HIS A 117 -18.80 14.07 10.53
CA HIS A 117 -18.24 12.77 10.92
C HIS A 117 -16.81 12.88 11.42
N SER A 118 -15.99 13.76 10.82
CA SER A 118 -14.63 14.03 11.30
C SER A 118 -14.63 14.64 12.69
N ARG A 119 -15.59 15.51 13.00
CA ARG A 119 -15.77 16.07 14.35
C ARG A 119 -16.10 14.99 15.37
N LYS A 120 -17.01 14.06 15.04
CA LYS A 120 -17.29 12.89 15.90
C LYS A 120 -16.04 12.05 16.15
N LEU A 121 -15.21 11.81 15.13
CA LEU A 121 -13.97 11.05 15.27
C LEU A 121 -12.96 11.79 16.15
N ALA A 122 -12.78 13.10 15.95
CA ALA A 122 -11.92 13.93 16.77
C ALA A 122 -12.35 13.93 18.25
N ASP A 123 -13.65 14.05 18.52
CA ASP A 123 -14.21 14.00 19.87
C ASP A 123 -14.02 12.63 20.54
N ALA A 124 -14.14 11.54 19.77
CA ALA A 124 -13.94 10.18 20.27
C ALA A 124 -12.47 9.79 20.47
N SER A 125 -11.54 10.52 19.85
CA SER A 125 -10.11 10.15 19.79
C SER A 125 -9.21 10.98 20.72
N ILE A 126 -9.76 11.54 21.80
CA ILE A 126 -9.02 12.37 22.77
C ILE A 126 -8.03 11.52 23.59
N SER A 127 -8.41 10.28 23.92
CA SER A 127 -7.54 9.32 24.61
C SER A 127 -7.93 7.88 24.24
N LEU A 128 -7.04 6.93 24.48
CA LEU A 128 -7.35 5.51 24.23
C LEU A 128 -8.55 5.04 25.08
N GLU A 129 -8.72 5.56 26.29
CA GLU A 129 -9.87 5.29 27.13
C GLU A 129 -11.16 5.83 26.50
N ALA A 130 -11.17 7.07 26.03
CA ALA A 130 -12.32 7.64 25.33
C ALA A 130 -12.66 6.84 24.07
N TRP A 131 -11.64 6.46 23.29
CA TRP A 131 -11.80 5.60 22.12
C TRP A 131 -12.42 4.25 22.50
N SER A 132 -11.99 3.63 23.60
CA SER A 132 -12.52 2.33 24.06
C SER A 132 -14.01 2.34 24.38
N GLN A 133 -14.56 3.51 24.72
CA GLN A 133 -15.99 3.69 25.03
C GLN A 133 -16.82 4.03 23.79
N CYS A 134 -16.20 4.36 22.66
CA CYS A 134 -16.93 4.69 21.44
C CYS A 134 -17.42 3.42 20.72
N PRO A 135 -18.51 3.51 19.92
CA PRO A 135 -19.05 2.35 19.19
C PRO A 135 -18.04 1.69 18.24
N TYR A 136 -17.12 2.48 17.69
CA TYR A 136 -16.13 2.02 16.72
C TYR A 136 -15.10 1.07 17.33
N TYR A 137 -14.87 1.13 18.65
CA TYR A 137 -13.91 0.25 19.32
C TYR A 137 -14.25 -1.24 19.18
N SER A 138 -15.52 -1.56 18.92
CA SER A 138 -15.97 -2.94 18.72
C SER A 138 -15.28 -3.63 17.54
N PHE A 139 -14.85 -2.89 16.53
CA PHE A 139 -14.18 -3.42 15.33
C PHE A 139 -12.93 -2.65 14.91
N ILE A 140 -12.64 -1.47 15.47
CA ILE A 140 -11.41 -0.70 15.22
C ILE A 140 -10.62 -0.53 16.51
N LYS A 141 -9.41 -1.09 16.53
CA LYS A 141 -8.43 -0.90 17.60
C LYS A 141 -7.35 0.07 17.12
N ILE A 142 -7.04 1.07 17.93
CA ILE A 142 -5.87 1.92 17.72
C ILE A 142 -4.76 1.39 18.62
N VAL A 143 -3.61 1.07 18.03
CA VAL A 143 -2.57 0.26 18.66
C VAL A 143 -1.95 0.97 19.88
N ASN A 144 -1.75 2.27 19.80
CA ASN A 144 -1.17 3.06 20.89
C ASN A 144 -1.58 4.54 20.86
N GLN A 145 -1.21 5.28 21.91
CA GLN A 145 -1.59 6.69 22.08
C GLN A 145 -0.94 7.57 21.01
N ASP A 146 0.32 7.31 20.61
CA ASP A 146 0.99 8.09 19.56
C ASP A 146 0.27 7.99 18.21
N THR A 147 -0.23 6.80 17.86
CA THR A 147 -1.08 6.62 16.67
C THR A 147 -2.37 7.44 16.82
N LEU A 148 -3.03 7.34 17.98
CA LEU A 148 -4.28 8.07 18.26
C LEU A 148 -4.09 9.59 18.13
N ASP A 149 -3.04 10.15 18.73
CA ASP A 149 -2.74 11.58 18.69
C ASP A 149 -2.54 12.09 17.26
N LYS A 150 -1.82 11.32 16.44
CA LYS A 150 -1.55 11.66 15.04
C LYS A 150 -2.84 11.66 14.21
N VAL A 151 -3.68 10.63 14.32
CA VAL A 151 -4.94 10.55 13.56
C VAL A 151 -5.97 11.55 14.09
N HIS A 152 -6.03 11.78 15.40
CA HIS A 152 -6.85 12.81 16.03
C HIS A 152 -6.55 14.19 15.41
N LYS A 153 -5.27 14.57 15.33
CA LYS A 153 -4.86 15.84 14.72
C LYS A 153 -5.36 15.98 13.28
N ILE A 154 -5.33 14.91 12.49
CA ILE A 154 -5.81 14.93 11.10
C ILE A 154 -7.35 15.08 11.05
N TRP A 155 -8.10 14.33 11.87
CA TRP A 155 -9.56 14.45 11.91
C TRP A 155 -10.02 15.81 12.43
N SER A 156 -9.33 16.41 13.40
CA SER A 156 -9.61 17.78 13.85
C SER A 156 -9.44 18.78 12.70
N LYS A 157 -8.38 18.64 11.90
CA LYS A 157 -8.20 19.47 10.69
C LYS A 157 -9.31 19.26 9.65
N TYR A 158 -9.80 18.03 9.48
CA TYR A 158 -10.94 17.77 8.58
C TYR A 158 -12.23 18.41 9.09
N ALA A 159 -12.46 18.37 10.41
CA ALA A 159 -13.62 18.98 11.06
C ALA A 159 -13.60 20.51 10.94
N ASP A 160 -12.44 21.12 11.10
CA ASP A 160 -12.29 22.58 11.13
C ASP A 160 -11.96 23.19 9.75
N PHE A 161 -11.91 22.35 8.71
CA PHE A 161 -11.49 22.78 7.36
C PHE A 161 -12.34 23.91 6.79
N LEU A 162 -13.64 23.94 7.10
CA LEU A 162 -14.55 25.00 6.64
C LEU A 162 -14.31 26.34 7.34
N GLU A 163 -13.55 26.34 8.43
CA GLU A 163 -13.28 27.51 9.28
C GLU A 163 -11.89 28.12 9.00
N ILE A 164 -11.11 27.55 8.07
CA ILE A 164 -9.77 28.07 7.76
C ILE A 164 -9.84 29.46 7.09
N PRO A 165 -8.83 30.32 7.30
CA PRO A 165 -8.80 31.64 6.68
C PRO A 165 -8.86 31.56 5.15
N ASP A 166 -9.60 32.48 4.53
CA ASP A 166 -9.73 32.56 3.07
C ASP A 166 -8.38 32.59 2.36
N GLN A 167 -7.40 33.31 2.91
CA GLN A 167 -6.05 33.38 2.33
C GLN A 167 -5.40 31.99 2.25
N ALA A 168 -5.45 31.21 3.34
CA ALA A 168 -4.88 29.87 3.38
C ALA A 168 -5.60 28.93 2.40
N LEU A 169 -6.93 29.04 2.31
CA LEU A 169 -7.72 28.27 1.34
C LEU A 169 -7.33 28.61 -0.11
N GLN A 170 -7.08 29.88 -0.42
CA GLN A 170 -6.62 30.29 -1.76
C GLN A 170 -5.21 29.79 -2.07
N GLU A 171 -4.30 29.78 -1.10
CA GLU A 171 -2.95 29.21 -1.25
C GLU A 171 -3.02 27.71 -1.58
N ILE A 172 -3.83 26.95 -0.85
CA ILE A 172 -4.03 25.51 -1.11
C ILE A 172 -4.63 25.29 -2.51
N LYS A 173 -5.66 26.05 -2.89
CA LYS A 173 -6.28 25.98 -4.23
C LYS A 173 -5.28 26.31 -5.34
N SER A 174 -4.42 27.29 -5.13
CA SER A 174 -3.36 27.66 -6.07
C SER A 174 -2.37 26.51 -6.27
N LYS A 175 -1.92 25.88 -5.18
CA LYS A 175 -1.03 24.71 -5.24
C LYS A 175 -1.67 23.51 -5.94
N GLN A 176 -2.94 23.25 -5.66
CA GLN A 176 -3.70 22.23 -6.39
C GLN A 176 -3.73 22.50 -7.90
N ALA A 177 -4.02 23.74 -8.31
CA ALA A 177 -4.07 24.12 -9.72
C ALA A 177 -2.69 24.04 -10.39
N GLU A 178 -1.63 24.45 -9.69
CA GLU A 178 -0.23 24.34 -10.13
C GLU A 178 0.14 22.87 -10.41
N LEU A 179 -0.14 21.98 -9.44
CA LEU A 179 0.14 20.55 -9.58
C LEU A 179 -0.70 19.90 -10.70
N ALA A 180 -1.99 20.23 -10.78
CA ALA A 180 -2.87 19.72 -11.83
C ALA A 180 -2.41 20.16 -13.23
N ASN A 181 -2.03 21.43 -13.40
CA ASN A 181 -1.49 21.94 -14.66
C ASN A 181 -0.17 21.27 -15.00
N THR A 182 0.72 21.08 -14.03
CA THR A 182 1.98 20.34 -14.20
C THR A 182 1.70 18.94 -14.71
N MET A 183 0.78 18.21 -14.08
CA MET A 183 0.43 16.85 -14.50
C MET A 183 -0.20 16.78 -15.88
N LEU A 184 -1.09 17.71 -16.22
CA LEU A 184 -1.70 17.77 -17.54
C LEU A 184 -0.69 18.14 -18.63
N ASN A 185 0.29 19.00 -18.32
CA ASN A 185 1.34 19.39 -19.25
C ASN A 185 2.37 18.28 -19.47
N THR A 186 2.82 17.62 -18.39
CA THR A 186 3.76 16.48 -18.46
C THR A 186 3.14 15.30 -19.19
N THR A 187 1.85 15.03 -18.97
CA THR A 187 1.13 13.97 -19.70
C THR A 187 0.84 14.41 -21.15
N GLY A 188 0.63 15.72 -21.39
CA GLY A 188 0.50 16.32 -22.71
C GLY A 188 -0.47 15.59 -23.65
N THR A 189 -0.04 15.39 -24.90
CA THR A 189 -0.69 14.51 -25.88
C THR A 189 -0.28 13.03 -25.72
N GLY A 190 0.70 12.73 -24.87
CA GLY A 190 1.14 11.37 -24.56
C GLY A 190 0.08 10.56 -23.81
N GLN A 191 0.26 9.23 -23.80
CA GLN A 191 -0.60 8.32 -23.03
C GLN A 191 0.07 7.99 -21.70
N ASN A 192 -0.67 8.14 -20.60
CA ASN A 192 -0.26 7.55 -19.33
C ASN A 192 -0.61 6.06 -19.38
N VAL A 193 0.34 5.23 -19.80
CA VAL A 193 0.07 3.80 -19.98
C VAL A 193 -0.02 3.07 -18.63
N ARG A 194 0.59 3.62 -17.57
CA ARG A 194 0.61 3.03 -16.22
C ARG A 194 -0.78 2.75 -15.67
N VAL A 195 -1.71 3.70 -15.84
CA VAL A 195 -3.10 3.54 -15.35
C VAL A 195 -3.85 2.38 -16.00
N SER A 196 -3.30 1.82 -17.10
CA SER A 196 -3.85 0.66 -17.80
C SER A 196 -3.51 -0.68 -17.15
N ARG A 197 -2.65 -0.73 -16.12
CA ARG A 197 -2.34 -1.97 -15.37
C ARG A 197 -3.59 -2.67 -14.87
N SER A 198 -4.55 -1.88 -14.38
CA SER A 198 -5.89 -2.30 -13.97
C SER A 198 -6.70 -3.06 -15.04
N THR A 199 -6.29 -3.00 -16.30
CA THR A 199 -6.99 -3.62 -17.44
C THR A 199 -6.31 -4.89 -17.97
N THR A 200 -5.12 -5.25 -17.48
CA THR A 200 -4.44 -6.52 -17.80
C THR A 200 -4.31 -6.79 -19.32
N LEU A 201 -4.82 -7.92 -19.81
CA LEU A 201 -4.68 -8.40 -21.19
C LEU A 201 -5.40 -7.53 -22.25
N VAL A 202 -6.31 -6.63 -21.85
CA VAL A 202 -7.01 -5.74 -22.79
C VAL A 202 -6.39 -4.34 -22.87
N TRP A 203 -5.20 -4.16 -22.30
CA TRP A 203 -4.45 -2.90 -22.34
C TRP A 203 -4.34 -2.22 -23.71
N PRO A 204 -4.16 -2.93 -24.86
CA PRO A 204 -3.99 -2.24 -26.14
C PRO A 204 -5.25 -1.48 -26.57
N LYS A 205 -6.42 -1.88 -26.03
CA LYS A 205 -7.72 -1.27 -26.32
C LYS A 205 -8.13 -0.26 -25.25
N SER A 206 -7.54 -0.33 -24.06
CA SER A 206 -7.96 0.49 -22.91
C SER A 206 -7.03 1.68 -22.66
N ALA A 207 -5.77 1.62 -23.10
CA ALA A 207 -4.74 2.59 -22.69
C ALA A 207 -5.12 4.05 -22.95
N THR A 208 -5.62 4.36 -24.15
CA THR A 208 -6.11 5.71 -24.47
C THR A 208 -7.28 6.10 -23.55
N VAL A 209 -8.24 5.20 -23.38
CA VAL A 209 -9.47 5.49 -22.61
C VAL A 209 -9.13 5.75 -21.14
N VAL A 210 -8.33 4.89 -20.50
CA VAL A 210 -7.97 5.07 -19.08
C VAL A 210 -7.05 6.28 -18.91
N SER A 211 -6.14 6.53 -19.85
CA SER A 211 -5.33 7.75 -19.84
C SER A 211 -6.18 9.02 -19.97
N ASP A 212 -7.26 9.00 -20.75
CA ASP A 212 -8.17 10.14 -20.86
C ASP A 212 -8.99 10.33 -19.58
N GLU A 213 -9.39 9.24 -18.92
CA GLU A 213 -10.04 9.28 -17.60
C GLU A 213 -9.09 9.85 -16.53
N PHE A 214 -7.82 9.50 -16.56
CA PHE A 214 -6.78 10.09 -15.71
C PHE A 214 -6.65 11.60 -15.94
N LYS A 215 -6.54 12.04 -17.21
CA LYS A 215 -6.48 13.47 -17.55
C LYS A 215 -7.74 14.20 -17.12
N ARG A 216 -8.92 13.59 -17.30
CA ARG A 216 -10.20 14.16 -16.86
C ARG A 216 -10.25 14.29 -15.34
N PHE A 217 -9.79 13.27 -14.61
CA PHE A 217 -9.70 13.29 -13.16
C PHE A 217 -8.81 14.44 -12.67
N TRP A 218 -7.58 14.58 -13.17
CA TRP A 218 -6.68 15.67 -12.77
C TRP A 218 -7.18 17.06 -13.19
N ARG A 219 -7.92 17.17 -14.30
CA ARG A 219 -8.52 18.44 -14.74
C ARG A 219 -9.71 18.85 -13.87
N THR A 220 -10.52 17.90 -13.44
CA THR A 220 -11.82 18.18 -12.79
C THR A 220 -11.79 18.01 -11.27
N GLY A 221 -10.89 17.17 -10.77
CA GLY A 221 -10.85 16.69 -9.39
C GLY A 221 -11.90 15.61 -9.07
N THR A 222 -12.64 15.08 -10.06
CA THR A 222 -13.68 14.07 -9.82
C THR A 222 -13.66 12.96 -10.87
N THR A 223 -14.28 11.82 -10.53
CA THR A 223 -14.31 10.65 -11.43
C THR A 223 -15.49 10.63 -12.40
N ASN A 224 -16.57 11.41 -12.21
CA ASN A 224 -17.81 11.19 -12.96
C ASN A 224 -18.57 12.48 -13.35
N LYS A 225 -18.26 13.64 -12.76
CA LYS A 225 -19.04 14.87 -12.95
C LYS A 225 -18.16 16.01 -13.43
N THR A 226 -18.71 16.88 -14.28
CA THR A 226 -18.11 18.20 -14.51
C THR A 226 -18.19 18.95 -13.18
N PRO A 227 -17.08 19.53 -12.69
CA PRO A 227 -17.07 20.19 -11.40
C PRO A 227 -17.99 21.42 -11.45
N SER A 228 -18.75 21.64 -10.39
CA SER A 228 -19.51 22.88 -10.18
C SER A 228 -18.60 23.96 -9.60
N ASN A 229 -18.92 25.23 -9.87
CA ASN A 229 -18.26 26.34 -9.17
C ASN A 229 -18.55 26.33 -7.66
N GLU A 230 -19.57 25.59 -7.24
CA GLU A 230 -19.98 25.41 -5.84
C GLU A 230 -19.24 24.25 -5.15
N ASP A 231 -18.46 23.44 -5.89
CA ASP A 231 -17.76 22.29 -5.30
C ASP A 231 -16.68 22.76 -4.31
N LYS A 232 -16.65 22.11 -3.15
CA LYS A 232 -15.69 22.37 -2.08
C LYS A 232 -14.44 21.52 -2.26
N LEU A 233 -13.29 22.06 -1.81
CA LEU A 233 -12.06 21.26 -1.74
C LEU A 233 -12.23 20.19 -0.67
N ASN A 234 -11.78 18.97 -0.98
CA ASN A 234 -11.86 17.86 -0.05
C ASN A 234 -10.63 17.83 0.88
N PRO A 235 -10.79 18.05 2.21
CA PRO A 235 -9.66 18.10 3.13
C PRO A 235 -8.89 16.77 3.27
N THR A 236 -9.49 15.63 2.89
CA THR A 236 -8.80 14.33 2.92
C THR A 236 -7.65 14.24 1.91
N TRP A 237 -7.52 15.20 1.00
CA TRP A 237 -6.43 15.29 0.02
C TRP A 237 -5.43 16.40 0.33
N VAL A 238 -5.67 17.17 1.40
CA VAL A 238 -4.87 18.33 1.78
C VAL A 238 -3.94 18.00 2.94
N TYR A 239 -4.48 17.40 4.01
CA TYR A 239 -3.70 17.19 5.22
C TYR A 239 -3.02 15.84 5.25
N SER A 240 -1.72 15.86 5.53
CA SER A 240 -0.82 14.71 5.73
C SER A 240 0.23 15.04 6.80
N SER A 241 1.29 14.25 6.92
CA SER A 241 2.47 14.62 7.72
C SER A 241 3.24 15.82 7.17
N HIS A 242 2.94 16.23 5.94
CA HIS A 242 3.54 17.39 5.29
C HIS A 242 2.91 18.70 5.79
N PRO A 243 3.51 19.86 5.42
CA PRO A 243 2.83 21.14 5.57
C PRO A 243 1.42 21.12 4.97
N ASP A 244 0.56 22.03 5.45
CA ASP A 244 -0.86 22.09 5.09
C ASP A 244 -1.06 22.64 3.67
N GLU A 245 -0.62 21.87 2.67
CA GLU A 245 -0.65 22.18 1.26
C GLU A 245 -1.11 20.97 0.42
N PHE A 246 -1.56 21.23 -0.81
CA PHE A 246 -1.93 20.17 -1.75
C PHE A 246 -0.67 19.56 -2.39
N SER A 247 -0.06 18.58 -1.70
CA SER A 247 1.17 17.90 -2.13
C SER A 247 0.94 16.40 -2.37
N VAL A 248 0.05 16.10 -3.31
CA VAL A 248 -0.38 14.72 -3.63
C VAL A 248 0.56 14.08 -4.65
N TYR A 249 0.82 12.78 -4.52
CA TYR A 249 1.66 12.04 -5.46
C TYR A 249 1.10 12.16 -6.88
N PRO A 250 1.91 12.58 -7.88
CA PRO A 250 1.35 13.07 -9.15
C PRO A 250 0.68 11.98 -10.02
N THR A 251 0.82 10.70 -9.65
CA THR A 251 0.13 9.59 -10.34
C THR A 251 -1.13 9.11 -9.64
N SER A 252 -1.57 9.78 -8.57
CA SER A 252 -2.78 9.41 -7.82
C SER A 252 -4.01 9.35 -8.74
N PHE A 253 -4.62 8.17 -8.80
CA PHE A 253 -5.82 7.86 -9.58
C PHE A 253 -6.45 6.59 -9.00
N PRO A 254 -7.78 6.38 -9.10
CA PRO A 254 -8.44 5.14 -8.66
C PRO A 254 -8.09 3.90 -9.51
N GLU A 255 -6.79 3.59 -9.68
CA GLU A 255 -6.28 2.43 -10.43
C GLU A 255 -6.29 1.12 -9.64
N VAL A 256 -6.68 1.18 -8.37
CA VAL A 256 -6.74 0.04 -7.44
C VAL A 256 -7.85 -0.97 -7.74
N PHE A 257 -8.65 -0.75 -8.78
CA PHE A 257 -9.77 -1.62 -9.17
C PHE A 257 -9.46 -2.43 -10.42
N HIS A 258 -10.09 -3.59 -10.58
CA HIS A 258 -9.91 -4.42 -11.78
C HIS A 258 -10.81 -3.92 -12.92
N LEU A 259 -10.27 -3.09 -13.81
CA LEU A 259 -11.01 -2.47 -14.90
C LEU A 259 -11.13 -3.34 -16.15
N VAL A 260 -10.55 -4.54 -16.19
CA VAL A 260 -10.62 -5.47 -17.34
C VAL A 260 -12.05 -5.68 -17.85
N GLU A 261 -13.00 -5.92 -16.95
CA GLU A 261 -14.41 -6.13 -17.31
C GLU A 261 -15.06 -4.92 -17.95
N ALA A 262 -14.54 -3.72 -17.68
CA ALA A 262 -15.06 -2.51 -18.28
C ALA A 262 -14.83 -2.51 -19.80
N PHE A 263 -13.90 -3.30 -20.34
CA PHE A 263 -13.55 -3.34 -21.75
C PHE A 263 -13.93 -4.65 -22.46
N LEU A 264 -14.51 -5.60 -21.73
CA LEU A 264 -15.03 -6.83 -22.31
C LEU A 264 -16.48 -6.64 -22.77
N PRO A 265 -16.91 -7.28 -23.88
CA PRO A 265 -18.31 -7.27 -24.27
C PRO A 265 -19.18 -7.90 -23.18
N ASP A 266 -20.23 -7.21 -22.75
CA ASP A 266 -21.20 -7.80 -21.84
C ASP A 266 -21.99 -8.88 -22.58
N LYS A 267 -21.77 -10.14 -22.21
CA LYS A 267 -22.46 -11.28 -22.84
C LYS A 267 -23.98 -11.23 -22.69
N ARG A 268 -24.49 -10.50 -21.68
CA ARG A 268 -25.93 -10.37 -21.40
C ARG A 268 -26.54 -9.15 -22.11
N ASP A 269 -25.74 -8.13 -22.41
CA ASP A 269 -26.17 -6.96 -23.16
C ASP A 269 -25.03 -6.38 -24.00
N LEU A 270 -24.88 -6.90 -25.23
CA LEU A 270 -23.85 -6.49 -26.18
C LEU A 270 -23.93 -5.00 -26.58
N ARG A 271 -25.03 -4.29 -26.25
CA ARG A 271 -25.23 -2.87 -26.58
C ARG A 271 -24.96 -1.94 -25.40
N ARG A 272 -24.80 -2.46 -24.18
CA ARG A 272 -24.55 -1.64 -22.99
C ARG A 272 -23.19 -0.96 -23.08
N ARG A 273 -23.22 0.35 -23.32
CA ARG A 273 -22.04 1.22 -23.19
C ARG A 273 -21.98 1.75 -21.77
N LEU A 274 -20.86 1.53 -21.08
CA LEU A 274 -20.58 2.22 -19.82
C LEU A 274 -20.39 3.71 -20.11
N SER A 275 -20.96 4.57 -19.26
CA SER A 275 -20.76 6.03 -19.32
C SER A 275 -19.33 6.41 -18.98
N SER A 276 -18.74 5.75 -17.98
CA SER A 276 -17.32 5.82 -17.65
C SER A 276 -16.82 4.41 -17.33
N ARG A 277 -15.55 4.13 -17.65
CA ARG A 277 -14.94 2.85 -17.26
C ARG A 277 -14.75 2.75 -15.74
N LEU A 278 -14.71 3.90 -15.04
CA LEU A 278 -14.71 3.99 -13.58
C LEU A 278 -16.07 3.61 -12.95
N ASP A 279 -17.14 3.46 -13.73
CA ASP A 279 -18.39 2.90 -13.21
C ASP A 279 -18.19 1.44 -12.72
N LYS A 280 -17.24 0.71 -13.31
CA LYS A 280 -16.83 -0.61 -12.82
C LYS A 280 -16.06 -0.55 -11.51
N ALA A 281 -15.18 0.43 -11.34
CA ALA A 281 -14.51 0.69 -10.06
C ALA A 281 -15.53 0.99 -8.95
N ARG A 282 -16.51 1.85 -9.24
CA ARG A 282 -17.61 2.17 -8.32
C ARG A 282 -18.45 0.94 -7.95
N GLN A 283 -18.74 0.08 -8.92
CA GLN A 283 -19.45 -1.19 -8.68
C GLN A 283 -18.64 -2.09 -7.72
N GLN A 284 -17.34 -2.26 -7.96
CA GLN A 284 -16.47 -3.06 -7.09
C GLN A 284 -16.35 -2.45 -5.68
N PHE A 285 -16.18 -1.14 -5.59
CA PHE A 285 -16.17 -0.42 -4.30
C PHE A 285 -17.47 -0.66 -3.53
N LYS A 286 -18.62 -0.51 -4.19
CA LYS A 286 -19.93 -0.77 -3.57
C LYS A 286 -20.03 -2.20 -3.03
N LEU A 287 -19.64 -3.20 -3.81
CA LEU A 287 -19.67 -4.60 -3.40
C LEU A 287 -18.72 -4.87 -2.21
N GLY A 288 -17.54 -4.24 -2.21
CA GLY A 288 -16.62 -4.25 -1.06
C GLY A 288 -17.23 -3.63 0.19
N CYS A 289 -17.88 -2.47 0.06
CA CYS A 289 -18.58 -1.79 1.16
C CYS A 289 -19.72 -2.64 1.74
N GLU A 290 -20.55 -3.24 0.88
CA GLU A 290 -21.66 -4.11 1.30
C GLU A 290 -21.13 -5.37 2.02
N SER A 291 -20.04 -5.96 1.52
CA SER A 291 -19.40 -7.13 2.14
C SER A 291 -18.76 -6.78 3.48
N PHE A 292 -18.17 -5.59 3.59
CA PHE A 292 -17.68 -5.05 4.86
C PHE A 292 -18.81 -4.89 5.90
N GLN A 293 -19.94 -4.29 5.50
CA GLN A 293 -21.11 -4.15 6.36
C GLN A 293 -21.68 -5.51 6.80
N ALA A 294 -21.71 -6.51 5.91
CA ALA A 294 -22.12 -7.87 6.25
C ALA A 294 -21.19 -8.51 7.31
N SER A 295 -19.87 -8.38 7.13
CA SER A 295 -18.87 -8.88 8.09
C SER A 295 -18.94 -8.18 9.44
N LEU A 296 -19.23 -6.87 9.46
CA LEU A 296 -19.49 -6.14 10.71
C LEU A 296 -20.77 -6.61 11.40
N GLY A 297 -21.86 -6.79 10.65
CA GLY A 297 -23.13 -7.30 11.18
C GLY A 297 -22.98 -8.69 11.81
N ALA A 298 -22.14 -9.54 11.22
CA ALA A 298 -21.78 -10.86 11.75
C ALA A 298 -20.75 -10.82 12.90
N LYS A 299 -20.21 -9.65 13.25
CA LYS A 299 -19.13 -9.45 14.23
C LYS A 299 -17.88 -10.28 13.92
N LYS A 300 -17.56 -10.39 12.63
CA LYS A 300 -16.45 -11.20 12.10
C LYS A 300 -15.22 -10.40 11.75
N LEU A 301 -15.24 -9.07 11.89
CA LEU A 301 -14.14 -8.21 11.48
C LEU A 301 -13.57 -7.42 12.65
N THR A 302 -12.25 -7.44 12.79
CA THR A 302 -11.48 -6.54 13.65
C THR A 302 -10.35 -5.94 12.83
N LEU A 303 -10.17 -4.62 12.93
CA LEU A 303 -9.12 -3.85 12.27
C LEU A 303 -8.28 -3.17 13.34
N ARG A 304 -6.95 -3.27 13.25
CA ARG A 304 -6.02 -2.67 14.21
C ARG A 304 -5.07 -1.76 13.46
N PHE A 305 -4.93 -0.50 13.88
CA PHE A 305 -4.11 0.48 13.17
C PHE A 305 -2.96 1.00 14.01
N TYR A 306 -1.77 1.02 13.41
CA TYR A 306 -0.55 1.60 13.93
C TYR A 306 0.02 2.62 12.94
N THR A 307 0.51 3.75 13.44
CA THR A 307 1.29 4.70 12.64
C THR A 307 2.76 4.70 13.04
N GLY A 308 3.65 4.33 12.12
CA GLY A 308 5.10 4.33 12.31
C GLY A 308 5.84 3.44 11.32
N ASP A 309 7.14 3.29 11.51
CA ASP A 309 7.97 2.47 10.62
C ASP A 309 7.58 0.99 10.72
N ALA A 310 7.15 0.41 9.60
CA ALA A 310 6.59 -0.94 9.58
C ALA A 310 7.62 -2.03 9.97
N LEU A 311 8.92 -1.80 9.75
CA LEU A 311 9.98 -2.73 10.19
C LEU A 311 10.09 -2.73 11.71
N HIS A 312 10.16 -1.54 12.30
CA HIS A 312 10.26 -1.38 13.76
C HIS A 312 9.01 -1.90 14.45
N PHE A 313 7.83 -1.69 13.84
CA PHE A 313 6.58 -2.27 14.33
C PHE A 313 6.61 -3.80 14.31
N ALA A 314 7.02 -4.42 13.20
CA ALA A 314 7.13 -5.88 13.11
C ALA A 314 8.12 -6.44 14.15
N LEU A 315 9.28 -5.79 14.34
CA LEU A 315 10.24 -6.16 15.40
C LEU A 315 9.64 -6.00 16.81
N ALA A 316 8.82 -4.98 17.04
CA ALA A 316 8.13 -4.78 18.32
C ALA A 316 7.04 -5.82 18.58
N LEU A 317 6.34 -6.28 17.55
CA LEU A 317 5.40 -7.40 17.67
C LEU A 317 6.13 -8.71 18.06
N GLN A 318 7.35 -8.93 17.58
CA GLN A 318 8.15 -10.11 17.96
C GLN A 318 8.61 -10.07 19.41
N SER A 319 9.06 -8.90 19.88
CA SER A 319 9.85 -8.84 21.11
C SER A 319 9.03 -9.15 22.36
N LYS A 320 7.70 -8.97 22.34
CA LYS A 320 6.71 -9.21 23.44
C LYS A 320 7.08 -8.67 24.83
N SER A 321 8.27 -8.11 25.00
CA SER A 321 8.99 -7.94 26.25
C SER A 321 9.27 -6.46 26.45
N GLU A 322 8.96 -5.98 27.66
CA GLU A 322 9.30 -4.66 28.17
C GLU A 322 10.83 -4.40 28.19
N SER A 323 11.67 -5.44 28.01
CA SER A 323 13.13 -5.33 28.16
C SER A 323 13.85 -4.69 26.97
N ASN A 324 13.26 -4.69 25.78
CA ASN A 324 13.89 -4.16 24.57
C ASN A 324 13.10 -2.96 24.06
N THR A 325 13.45 -1.78 24.56
CA THR A 325 12.89 -0.51 24.07
C THR A 325 13.22 -0.33 22.59
N LEU A 326 12.26 -0.63 21.73
CA LEU A 326 12.31 -0.31 20.31
C LEU A 326 11.69 1.07 20.09
N TYR A 327 12.34 1.87 19.25
CA TYR A 327 11.87 3.20 18.92
C TYR A 327 11.03 3.18 17.65
N ALA A 328 10.12 4.15 17.50
CA ALA A 328 9.14 4.21 16.41
C ALA A 328 9.75 4.40 14.99
N GLY A 329 11.07 4.57 14.91
CA GLY A 329 11.82 4.61 13.65
C GLY A 329 13.26 5.11 13.87
N PRO A 330 14.07 5.13 12.79
CA PRO A 330 15.42 5.69 12.85
C PRO A 330 15.40 7.14 13.35
N TRP A 331 16.27 7.46 14.31
CA TRP A 331 16.38 8.80 14.91
C TRP A 331 15.13 9.31 15.64
N ASN A 332 14.16 8.43 15.91
CA ASN A 332 13.00 8.75 16.72
C ASN A 332 13.30 8.42 18.19
N THR A 333 13.00 9.34 19.10
CA THR A 333 13.19 9.14 20.55
C THR A 333 11.96 8.54 21.23
N LYS A 334 10.84 8.42 20.52
CA LYS A 334 9.61 7.83 21.06
C LYS A 334 9.68 6.31 21.03
N PRO A 335 9.54 5.63 22.18
CA PRO A 335 9.45 4.16 22.22
C PRO A 335 8.11 3.70 21.63
N ILE A 336 8.09 2.49 21.07
CA ILE A 336 6.87 1.81 20.67
C ILE A 336 6.28 1.15 21.91
N ASP A 337 5.21 1.75 22.44
CA ASP A 337 4.40 1.13 23.49
C ASP A 337 3.28 0.30 22.86
N LEU A 338 3.31 -1.01 23.11
CA LEU A 338 2.28 -1.98 22.69
C LEU A 338 1.47 -2.51 23.87
N SER A 339 1.62 -1.98 25.08
CA SER A 339 0.90 -2.44 26.27
C SER A 339 -0.62 -2.38 26.07
N TYR A 340 -1.13 -1.25 25.56
CA TYR A 340 -2.55 -1.11 25.22
C TYR A 340 -2.98 -2.10 24.13
N HIS A 341 -2.17 -2.27 23.08
CA HIS A 341 -2.42 -3.23 22.02
C HIS A 341 -2.60 -4.64 22.57
N PHE A 342 -1.65 -5.13 23.37
CA PHE A 342 -1.70 -6.46 23.97
C PHE A 342 -2.85 -6.63 24.98
N SER A 343 -3.25 -5.56 25.68
CA SER A 343 -4.43 -5.60 26.56
C SER A 343 -5.74 -5.88 25.81
N SER A 344 -5.78 -5.58 24.50
CA SER A 344 -6.91 -5.85 23.61
C SER A 344 -6.85 -7.23 22.92
N SER A 345 -6.00 -8.14 23.40
CA SER A 345 -5.81 -9.52 22.92
C SER A 345 -5.66 -9.62 21.40
N PRO A 346 -4.60 -9.03 20.82
CA PRO A 346 -4.34 -9.08 19.39
C PRO A 346 -3.76 -10.45 18.98
N PRO A 347 -3.77 -10.77 17.68
CA PRO A 347 -2.99 -11.89 17.16
C PRO A 347 -1.50 -11.69 17.44
N GLU A 348 -0.83 -12.75 17.92
CA GLU A 348 0.62 -12.73 18.15
C GLU A 348 1.41 -13.23 16.94
N ARG A 349 0.74 -13.99 16.07
CA ARG A 349 1.24 -14.51 14.81
C ARG A 349 0.13 -14.42 13.78
N PHE A 350 0.49 -14.44 12.51
CA PHE A 350 -0.41 -14.14 11.41
C PHE A 350 -0.39 -15.25 10.36
N ASP A 351 -1.57 -15.60 9.87
CA ASP A 351 -1.75 -16.50 8.74
C ASP A 351 -1.23 -15.87 7.45
N ILE A 352 -1.42 -14.56 7.32
CA ILE A 352 -0.99 -13.76 6.18
C ILE A 352 -0.20 -12.57 6.67
N ILE A 353 0.95 -12.32 6.05
CA ILE A 353 1.65 -11.05 6.13
C ILE A 353 1.70 -10.46 4.73
N ASP A 354 1.09 -9.30 4.49
CA ASP A 354 1.24 -8.56 3.24
C ASP A 354 2.22 -7.40 3.44
N ALA A 355 3.24 -7.34 2.59
CA ALA A 355 4.26 -6.30 2.57
C ALA A 355 4.46 -5.80 1.13
N THR A 356 3.35 -5.55 0.45
CA THR A 356 3.30 -5.03 -0.93
C THR A 356 4.11 -3.72 -1.02
N ARG A 357 5.08 -3.66 -1.94
CA ARG A 357 6.02 -2.54 -2.17
C ARG A 357 6.96 -2.14 -1.04
N PHE A 358 6.90 -2.84 0.10
CA PHE A 358 7.81 -2.61 1.21
C PHE A 358 9.28 -2.86 0.84
N ILE A 359 9.52 -3.90 0.03
CA ILE A 359 10.88 -4.34 -0.32
C ILE A 359 11.60 -3.39 -1.27
N ASP A 360 10.89 -2.46 -1.92
CA ASP A 360 11.50 -1.48 -2.84
C ASP A 360 12.35 -0.45 -2.10
N THR A 361 11.97 -0.09 -0.88
CA THR A 361 12.67 0.92 -0.08
C THR A 361 13.42 0.33 1.10
N ARG A 362 12.98 -0.83 1.62
CA ARG A 362 13.53 -1.44 2.83
C ARG A 362 14.29 -2.73 2.59
N GLY A 363 14.19 -3.32 1.39
CA GLY A 363 14.88 -4.56 1.03
C GLY A 363 14.22 -5.82 1.61
N VAL A 364 14.36 -6.94 0.89
CA VAL A 364 13.71 -8.21 1.22
C VAL A 364 14.25 -8.86 2.49
N TRP A 365 15.55 -8.73 2.77
CA TRP A 365 16.17 -9.33 3.96
C TRP A 365 15.71 -8.69 5.26
N ASN A 366 15.63 -7.37 5.30
CA ASN A 366 15.11 -6.65 6.46
C ASN A 366 13.67 -7.08 6.75
N LEU A 367 12.84 -7.14 5.70
CA LEU A 367 11.47 -7.63 5.82
C LEU A 367 11.42 -9.05 6.39
N ILE A 368 12.17 -9.99 5.83
CA ILE A 368 12.13 -11.39 6.27
C ILE A 368 12.57 -11.54 7.72
N LEU A 369 13.65 -10.88 8.13
CA LEU A 369 14.10 -10.90 9.53
C LEU A 369 13.02 -10.37 10.50
N ALA A 370 12.23 -9.39 10.06
CA ALA A 370 11.18 -8.80 10.87
C ALA A 370 9.82 -9.52 10.78
N ALA A 371 9.50 -10.16 9.66
CA ALA A 371 8.18 -10.73 9.39
C ALA A 371 8.13 -12.26 9.53
N GLN A 372 9.21 -12.98 9.19
CA GLN A 372 9.22 -14.44 9.23
C GLN A 372 8.86 -15.01 10.62
N PRO A 373 9.36 -14.48 11.75
CA PRO A 373 9.00 -14.99 13.08
C PRO A 373 7.54 -14.75 13.47
N LEU A 374 6.84 -13.86 12.76
CA LEU A 374 5.43 -13.52 12.97
C LEU A 374 4.49 -14.44 12.17
N LEU A 375 4.99 -15.32 11.30
CA LEU A 375 4.15 -16.28 10.58
C LEU A 375 3.61 -17.36 11.54
N ALA A 376 2.31 -17.64 11.46
CA ALA A 376 1.62 -18.53 12.39
C ALA A 376 1.98 -20.01 12.24
N SER A 377 2.18 -20.48 11.01
CA SER A 377 2.42 -21.89 10.69
C SER A 377 3.19 -22.06 9.37
N THR A 378 3.47 -23.31 9.00
CA THR A 378 4.04 -23.65 7.67
C THR A 378 3.09 -23.37 6.51
N SER A 379 1.79 -23.24 6.79
CA SER A 379 0.76 -22.86 5.80
C SER A 379 0.55 -21.34 5.70
N SER A 380 1.23 -20.56 6.55
CA SER A 380 1.16 -19.11 6.51
C SER A 380 1.95 -18.55 5.34
N ILE A 381 1.55 -17.37 4.88
CA ILE A 381 2.01 -16.79 3.62
C ILE A 381 2.50 -15.37 3.86
N LEU A 382 3.71 -15.08 3.43
CA LEU A 382 4.22 -13.72 3.32
C LEU A 382 4.10 -13.29 1.85
N TYR A 383 3.41 -12.20 1.59
CA TYR A 383 3.38 -11.58 0.28
C TYR A 383 4.33 -10.40 0.19
N THR A 384 5.07 -10.33 -0.91
CA THR A 384 5.80 -9.13 -1.31
C THR A 384 5.44 -8.76 -2.73
N GLU A 385 5.39 -7.49 -3.02
CA GLU A 385 5.36 -6.96 -4.39
C GLU A 385 6.48 -5.96 -4.50
N ALA A 386 7.13 -5.94 -5.66
CA ALA A 386 8.27 -5.09 -5.88
C ALA A 386 8.10 -4.37 -7.22
N HIS A 387 8.18 -3.05 -7.17
CA HIS A 387 8.09 -2.19 -8.33
C HIS A 387 9.48 -1.99 -8.92
N SER A 388 9.71 -2.52 -10.12
CA SER A 388 10.98 -2.38 -10.83
C SER A 388 10.88 -1.30 -11.89
N ARG A 389 11.89 -0.41 -11.91
CA ARG A 389 12.15 0.50 -13.04
C ARG A 389 13.54 0.21 -13.60
N SER A 390 13.66 -0.68 -14.59
CA SER A 390 14.96 -1.06 -15.14
C SER A 390 14.87 -1.53 -16.58
N ASP A 391 15.86 -1.12 -17.36
CA ASP A 391 16.22 -1.65 -18.68
C ASP A 391 16.74 -3.11 -18.63
N GLN A 392 16.99 -3.65 -17.44
CA GLN A 392 17.46 -5.01 -17.23
C GLN A 392 16.31 -6.01 -17.22
N GLN A 393 16.62 -7.26 -17.59
CA GLN A 393 15.65 -8.36 -17.52
C GLN A 393 15.12 -8.54 -16.09
N ALA A 394 13.79 -8.56 -15.93
CA ALA A 394 13.07 -8.75 -14.67
C ALA A 394 13.63 -9.89 -13.78
N THR A 395 14.09 -10.98 -14.40
CA THR A 395 14.68 -12.13 -13.69
C THR A 395 15.97 -11.75 -12.96
N MET A 396 16.82 -10.93 -13.56
CA MET A 396 18.06 -10.47 -12.92
C MET A 396 17.75 -9.58 -11.72
N THR A 397 16.77 -8.69 -11.84
CA THR A 397 16.36 -7.80 -10.74
C THR A 397 15.86 -8.58 -9.51
N PHE A 398 15.21 -9.73 -9.70
CA PHE A 398 14.81 -10.60 -8.59
C PHE A 398 16.03 -11.15 -7.83
N TYR A 399 16.98 -11.77 -8.54
CA TYR A 399 18.20 -12.31 -7.94
C TYR A 399 19.07 -11.23 -7.28
N GLU A 400 19.12 -10.04 -7.88
CA GLU A 400 19.78 -8.88 -7.28
C GLU A 400 19.14 -8.42 -5.98
N ARG A 401 17.80 -8.42 -5.89
CA ARG A 401 17.08 -8.03 -4.68
C ARG A 401 17.30 -9.03 -3.54
N ILE A 402 17.31 -10.31 -3.86
CA ILE A 402 17.63 -11.36 -2.87
C ILE A 402 19.13 -11.51 -2.63
N CYS A 403 19.99 -10.87 -3.43
CA CYS A 403 21.46 -11.00 -3.46
C CYS A 403 22.04 -12.43 -3.48
N SER A 404 21.24 -13.46 -3.81
CA SER A 404 21.61 -14.88 -3.69
C SER A 404 21.00 -15.71 -4.82
N ASP A 405 21.41 -16.97 -4.96
CA ASP A 405 20.58 -17.96 -5.63
C ASP A 405 19.40 -18.37 -4.73
N LEU A 406 18.31 -18.81 -5.36
CA LEU A 406 17.05 -19.07 -4.65
C LEU A 406 17.14 -20.24 -3.64
N PRO A 407 17.81 -21.38 -3.94
CA PRO A 407 18.07 -22.41 -2.94
C PRO A 407 18.80 -21.91 -1.70
N THR A 408 19.90 -21.16 -1.87
CA THR A 408 20.66 -20.60 -0.73
C THR A 408 19.82 -19.62 0.08
N PHE A 409 19.11 -18.71 -0.60
CA PHE A 409 18.18 -17.80 0.04
C PHE A 409 17.12 -18.54 0.87
N SER A 410 16.53 -19.60 0.29
CA SER A 410 15.45 -20.36 0.94
C SER A 410 15.94 -21.11 2.16
N LEU A 411 17.17 -21.66 2.11
CA LEU A 411 17.81 -22.32 3.22
C LEU A 411 18.04 -21.35 4.40
N ILE A 412 18.51 -20.12 4.12
CA ILE A 412 18.84 -19.13 5.15
C ILE A 412 17.59 -18.46 5.71
N SER A 413 16.65 -18.07 4.85
CA SER A 413 15.43 -17.36 5.25
C SER A 413 14.37 -18.29 5.85
N GLY A 414 14.43 -19.59 5.56
CA GLY A 414 13.35 -20.54 5.85
C GLY A 414 12.10 -20.31 4.99
N LEU A 415 12.18 -19.47 3.96
CA LEU A 415 11.07 -19.12 3.07
C LEU A 415 11.43 -19.37 1.61
N VAL A 416 10.47 -19.89 0.85
CA VAL A 416 10.64 -20.17 -0.58
C VAL A 416 9.45 -19.59 -1.37
N PRO A 417 9.66 -19.06 -2.59
CA PRO A 417 8.56 -18.68 -3.45
C PRO A 417 7.68 -19.89 -3.74
N ARG A 418 6.38 -19.77 -3.49
CA ARG A 418 5.40 -20.84 -3.75
C ARG A 418 5.45 -21.31 -5.20
N ALA A 419 5.58 -20.40 -6.15
CA ALA A 419 5.64 -20.74 -7.57
C ALA A 419 6.90 -21.55 -7.94
N PHE A 420 7.99 -21.41 -7.16
CA PHE A 420 9.20 -22.19 -7.36
C PHE A 420 9.03 -23.65 -6.95
N ILE A 421 8.39 -23.92 -5.81
CA ILE A 421 8.16 -25.30 -5.34
C ILE A 421 6.98 -25.99 -6.03
N SER A 422 5.97 -25.23 -6.46
CA SER A 422 4.78 -25.77 -7.11
C SER A 422 4.89 -25.86 -8.63
N GLU A 423 5.93 -25.26 -9.21
CA GLU A 423 6.16 -25.15 -10.66
C GLU A 423 5.05 -24.43 -11.44
N PHE A 424 4.10 -23.77 -10.75
CA PHE A 424 3.07 -22.94 -11.37
C PHE A 424 2.82 -21.65 -10.58
N GLY A 425 2.33 -20.61 -11.27
CA GLY A 425 1.89 -19.36 -10.66
C GLY A 425 0.44 -19.05 -11.01
N SER A 426 -0.30 -18.47 -10.07
CA SER A 426 -1.69 -18.01 -10.26
C SER A 426 -1.78 -16.58 -10.80
N GLN A 427 -0.65 -15.85 -10.87
CA GLN A 427 -0.59 -14.46 -11.28
C GLN A 427 0.40 -14.28 -12.44
N SER A 428 0.11 -13.32 -13.32
CA SER A 428 0.96 -12.98 -14.46
C SER A 428 1.03 -11.47 -14.67
N ASN A 429 2.26 -10.96 -14.66
CA ASN A 429 2.59 -9.58 -15.04
C ASN A 429 3.13 -9.50 -16.48
N ALA A 430 2.98 -10.57 -17.29
CA ALA A 430 3.52 -10.61 -18.65
C ALA A 430 2.99 -9.46 -19.53
N HIS A 431 1.77 -9.01 -19.27
CA HIS A 431 1.20 -7.86 -19.95
C HIS A 431 1.97 -6.57 -19.62
N GLU A 432 2.42 -6.37 -18.38
CA GLU A 432 3.22 -5.20 -17.99
C GLU A 432 4.58 -5.19 -18.71
N LEU A 433 5.25 -6.33 -18.79
CA LEU A 433 6.50 -6.47 -19.56
C LEU A 433 6.33 -6.08 -21.04
N ASN A 434 5.15 -6.36 -21.62
CA ASN A 434 4.83 -5.93 -22.98
C ASN A 434 4.40 -4.46 -23.08
N ILE A 435 3.68 -3.94 -22.07
CA ILE A 435 3.17 -2.57 -22.04
C ILE A 435 4.31 -1.56 -21.89
N PHE A 436 5.24 -1.85 -20.98
CA PHE A 436 6.28 -0.93 -20.55
C PHE A 436 7.66 -1.31 -21.11
N ASP A 437 7.72 -2.17 -22.13
CA ASP A 437 8.97 -2.63 -22.77
C ASP A 437 10.02 -3.12 -21.74
N ALA A 438 9.54 -3.83 -20.70
CA ALA A 438 10.26 -4.24 -19.49
C ALA A 438 10.73 -3.11 -18.53
N ASP A 439 10.72 -1.85 -18.94
CA ASP A 439 11.22 -0.71 -18.16
C ASP A 439 10.48 -0.46 -16.85
N GLU A 440 9.21 -0.86 -16.73
CA GLU A 440 8.41 -0.66 -15.52
C GLU A 440 7.45 -1.84 -15.28
N HIS A 441 7.62 -2.60 -14.19
CA HIS A 441 6.75 -3.74 -13.89
C HIS A 441 6.67 -4.04 -12.40
N ASP A 442 5.53 -4.57 -11.97
CA ASP A 442 5.32 -5.06 -10.62
C ASP A 442 5.53 -6.58 -10.58
N GLN A 443 6.35 -7.05 -9.63
CA GLN A 443 6.62 -8.47 -9.42
C GLN A 443 6.15 -8.88 -8.02
N ARG A 444 5.07 -9.66 -7.98
CA ARG A 444 4.53 -10.22 -6.74
C ARG A 444 5.07 -11.63 -6.49
N VAL A 445 5.42 -11.91 -5.23
CA VAL A 445 5.91 -13.19 -4.76
C VAL A 445 5.14 -13.59 -3.50
N ALA A 446 4.59 -14.81 -3.52
CA ALA A 446 4.04 -15.47 -2.35
C ALA A 446 5.13 -16.37 -1.74
N TRP A 447 5.63 -16.00 -0.57
CA TRP A 447 6.62 -16.74 0.18
C TRP A 447 5.92 -17.66 1.18
N VAL A 448 6.30 -18.93 1.15
CA VAL A 448 5.79 -19.96 2.06
C VAL A 448 6.96 -20.60 2.80
N SER A 449 6.67 -21.35 3.87
CA SER A 449 7.71 -22.09 4.57
C SER A 449 8.46 -23.02 3.61
N ALA A 450 9.80 -22.99 3.66
CA ALA A 450 10.64 -23.93 2.95
C ALA A 450 10.60 -25.34 3.58
N ASP A 451 9.97 -25.49 4.74
CA ASP A 451 9.80 -26.76 5.44
C ASP A 451 8.39 -27.34 5.18
N PRO A 452 8.24 -28.30 4.27
CA PRO A 452 6.92 -28.85 3.90
C PRO A 452 6.28 -29.70 5.00
N CYS A 453 7.05 -30.09 6.03
CA CYS A 453 6.61 -30.78 7.25
C CYS A 453 7.85 -30.84 8.15
N PRO A 454 7.82 -30.32 9.40
CA PRO A 454 8.97 -30.49 10.29
C PRO A 454 9.24 -31.99 10.37
N PRO A 455 10.43 -32.47 9.95
CA PRO A 455 10.70 -33.87 10.07
C PRO A 455 10.69 -34.19 11.56
N GLU A 456 9.92 -35.21 11.99
CA GLU A 456 10.05 -35.82 13.32
C GLU A 456 11.49 -36.33 13.57
N VAL A 457 12.33 -36.34 12.53
CA VAL A 457 13.73 -36.68 12.55
C VAL A 457 14.57 -35.40 12.44
N PRO A 458 15.37 -35.06 13.46
CA PRO A 458 16.34 -33.98 13.33
C PRO A 458 17.30 -34.32 12.18
N LEU A 459 17.24 -33.55 11.10
CA LEU A 459 18.27 -33.58 10.08
C LEU A 459 19.59 -33.17 10.76
N GLY A 460 20.51 -34.12 10.88
CA GLY A 460 21.82 -33.96 11.51
C GLY A 460 22.79 -33.09 10.71
N VAL A 461 22.31 -32.04 10.06
CA VAL A 461 23.15 -31.05 9.38
C VAL A 461 23.56 -30.02 10.43
N LYS A 462 24.76 -30.21 10.99
CA LYS A 462 25.40 -29.24 11.87
C LYS A 462 26.30 -28.35 11.04
N PHE A 463 25.97 -27.07 10.98
CA PHE A 463 26.87 -26.05 10.48
C PHE A 463 27.67 -25.46 11.65
N SER A 464 28.93 -25.11 11.41
CA SER A 464 29.68 -24.28 12.34
C SER A 464 29.04 -22.89 12.38
N VAL A 465 28.86 -22.32 13.58
CA VAL A 465 28.37 -20.94 13.74
C VAL A 465 29.29 -19.96 13.00
N THR A 466 30.60 -20.24 12.97
CA THR A 466 31.59 -19.44 12.24
C THR A 466 31.37 -19.51 10.73
N ASP A 467 31.13 -20.70 10.17
CA ASP A 467 30.93 -20.87 8.73
C ASP A 467 29.63 -20.18 8.26
N ILE A 468 28.56 -20.25 9.07
CA ILE A 468 27.33 -19.50 8.80
C ILE A 468 27.58 -18.00 8.91
N ALA A 469 28.28 -17.55 9.96
CA ALA A 469 28.56 -16.13 10.16
C ALA A 469 29.41 -15.56 9.01
N ASP A 470 30.43 -16.30 8.55
CA ASP A 470 31.28 -15.91 7.43
C ASP A 470 30.48 -15.89 6.11
N ALA A 471 29.62 -16.88 5.88
CA ALA A 471 28.74 -16.90 4.70
C ALA A 471 27.77 -15.70 4.71
N ILE A 472 27.14 -15.41 5.85
CA ILE A 472 26.26 -14.24 6.02
C ILE A 472 27.05 -12.94 5.87
N PHE A 473 28.29 -12.87 6.38
CA PHE A 473 29.12 -11.68 6.28
C PHE A 473 29.53 -11.37 4.83
N ILE A 474 30.03 -12.37 4.11
CA ILE A 474 30.37 -12.27 2.68
C ILE A 474 29.13 -11.84 1.87
N PHE A 475 27.98 -12.40 2.23
CA PHE A 475 26.71 -12.08 1.61
C PHE A 475 26.29 -10.62 1.83
N ILE A 476 26.36 -10.14 3.07
CA ILE A 476 26.07 -8.74 3.43
C ILE A 476 27.05 -7.79 2.74
N GLU A 477 28.35 -8.14 2.69
CA GLU A 477 29.38 -7.37 1.98
C GLU A 477 29.08 -7.25 0.48
N GLY A 478 28.62 -8.35 -0.14
CA GLY A 478 28.16 -8.38 -1.52
C GLY A 478 26.95 -7.47 -1.76
N CYS A 479 25.91 -7.55 -0.92
CA CYS A 479 24.74 -6.66 -1.01
C CYS A 479 25.13 -5.19 -0.86
N ILE A 480 25.99 -4.85 0.12
CA ILE A 480 26.44 -3.47 0.35
C ILE A 480 27.22 -2.95 -0.85
N SER A 481 28.13 -3.77 -1.41
CA SER A 481 28.92 -3.42 -2.60
C SER A 481 28.02 -3.16 -3.82
N SER A 482 26.99 -3.98 -4.03
CA SER A 482 25.99 -3.78 -5.08
C SER A 482 25.16 -2.51 -4.88
N MET A 483 24.75 -2.24 -3.63
CA MET A 483 23.99 -1.02 -3.28
C MET A 483 24.79 0.25 -3.52
N ILE A 484 26.07 0.27 -3.14
CA ILE A 484 26.97 1.41 -3.35
C ILE A 484 27.17 1.67 -4.84
N ALA A 485 27.36 0.63 -5.65
CA ALA A 485 27.49 0.75 -7.10
C ALA A 485 26.24 1.35 -7.79
N ARG A 486 25.04 1.09 -7.25
CA ARG A 486 23.78 1.68 -7.73
C ARG A 486 23.62 3.15 -7.34
N ASN A 487 24.02 3.52 -6.13
CA ASN A 487 23.93 4.91 -5.69
C ASN A 487 24.94 5.81 -6.43
N THR A 488 26.11 5.29 -6.80
CA THR A 488 27.10 6.05 -7.59
C THR A 488 26.70 6.25 -9.06
N SER A 489 25.99 5.30 -9.66
CA SER A 489 25.47 5.44 -11.03
C SER A 489 24.29 6.42 -11.13
N ASN A 490 23.44 6.52 -10.10
CA ASN A 490 22.35 7.50 -10.05
C ASN A 490 22.80 8.94 -9.74
N LEU A 491 24.01 9.13 -9.18
CA LEU A 491 24.58 10.46 -8.90
C LEU A 491 25.28 11.10 -10.11
N PHE A 492 25.58 10.33 -11.16
CA PHE A 492 26.17 10.83 -12.41
C PHE A 492 25.47 10.21 -13.63
N PRO A 493 24.32 10.77 -14.07
CA PRO A 493 23.76 10.38 -15.35
C PRO A 493 24.75 10.80 -16.46
N SER A 494 25.16 9.83 -17.28
CA SER A 494 26.03 10.09 -18.44
C SER A 494 25.36 11.06 -19.42
N PRO A 495 26.05 12.10 -19.92
CA PRO A 495 25.50 12.99 -20.92
C PRO A 495 25.67 12.36 -22.30
N MET A 496 24.70 11.59 -22.77
CA MET A 496 24.66 11.15 -24.16
C MET A 496 23.24 11.22 -24.74
N SER A 497 22.81 12.44 -25.07
CA SER A 497 21.84 12.66 -26.16
C SER A 497 21.84 14.13 -26.62
N ALA A 498 23.01 14.67 -26.93
CA ALA A 498 23.13 15.88 -27.75
C ALA A 498 24.57 15.97 -28.23
N LEU A 499 24.81 15.70 -29.52
CA LEU A 499 25.75 16.41 -30.41
C LEU A 499 25.83 15.64 -31.75
N GLY A 500 25.44 16.34 -32.82
CA GLY A 500 25.57 15.89 -34.21
C GLY A 500 27.02 15.86 -34.69
N PRO A 501 27.26 15.44 -35.94
CA PRO A 501 28.55 14.94 -36.37
C PRO A 501 29.52 16.06 -36.73
N GLY A 502 30.75 15.91 -36.28
CA GLY A 502 31.89 16.71 -36.69
C GLY A 502 32.78 16.99 -35.50
N TRP A 503 34.00 16.45 -35.54
CA TRP A 503 35.28 17.13 -35.28
C TRP A 503 36.34 16.06 -35.08
N HIS A 504 37.32 16.09 -35.99
CA HIS A 504 38.44 15.17 -36.08
C HIS A 504 39.36 15.24 -34.86
N ILE A 505 39.76 14.07 -34.35
CA ILE A 505 40.88 13.90 -33.43
C ILE A 505 42.18 14.07 -34.24
N ILE A 506 42.99 15.05 -33.86
CA ILE A 506 44.41 15.10 -34.20
C ILE A 506 45.16 14.53 -32.99
N GLU A 507 45.71 13.33 -33.16
CA GLU A 507 46.74 12.79 -32.26
C GLU A 507 48.01 13.64 -32.34
N LYS A 508 48.66 13.86 -31.19
CA LYS A 508 50.11 13.95 -31.12
C LYS A 508 50.63 13.63 -29.71
N GLN A 509 51.34 12.51 -29.67
CA GLN A 509 52.54 12.11 -28.88
C GLN A 509 52.62 12.45 -27.41
#